data_AF-A0A2M7LPF2-F1
#
_entry.id   AF-A0A2M7LPF2-F1
#
_cell.length_a   1.000
_cell.length_b   1.000
_cell.length_c   1.000
_cell.angle_alpha   90.00
_cell.angle_beta   90.00
_cell.angle_gamma   90.00
#
_symmetry.space_group_name_H-M   'P 1'
#
loop_
_entity.id
_entity.type
_entity.pdbx_description
1 polymer ?
#
loop_
_entity_poly.entity_id
_entity_poly.type
_entity_poly.pdbx_seq_one_letter_code
_entity_poly.pdbx_strand_id
1 'polypeptide(L)'
;MTIYHKNLQPRWKEFSIYEQMANIGAEVGRAINWRKKKNQEMSQMAFYRALELIDFTVCDKKNNIRLQEILRIREVLVDDFFGDNIYQSSDDWWEKYFYYFNLVARNNSNGSTIS
;
A
#
# COMPACT_ATOMS: atom_id res chain seq x y z
N MET A 1 0.14 17.75 -1.09
CA MET A 1 0.29 16.43 -1.73
C MET A 1 -0.60 16.39 -2.96
N THR A 2 -0.08 15.94 -4.10
CA THR A 2 -0.90 15.74 -5.31
C THR A 2 -1.81 14.53 -5.10
N ILE A 3 -3.12 14.71 -5.31
CA ILE A 3 -4.08 13.61 -5.20
C ILE A 3 -4.18 12.90 -6.56
N TYR A 4 -3.72 11.64 -6.61
CA TYR A 4 -3.79 10.79 -7.80
C TYR A 4 -5.15 10.08 -7.89
N HIS A 5 -5.70 9.62 -6.76
CA HIS A 5 -6.97 8.89 -6.73
C HIS A 5 -8.15 9.77 -6.26
N LYS A 6 -8.45 10.82 -7.03
CA LYS A 6 -9.46 11.85 -6.68
C LYS A 6 -10.85 11.29 -6.33
N ASN A 7 -11.29 10.23 -7.00
CA ASN A 7 -12.61 9.63 -6.79
C ASN A 7 -12.61 8.47 -5.77
N LEU A 8 -11.43 8.00 -5.36
CA LEU A 8 -11.29 6.87 -4.44
C LEU A 8 -11.34 7.34 -2.98
N GLN A 9 -10.81 8.52 -2.70
CA GLN A 9 -10.71 9.07 -1.34
C GLN A 9 -12.05 9.00 -0.55
N PRO A 10 -13.22 9.36 -1.11
CA PRO A 10 -14.48 9.32 -0.36
C PRO A 10 -14.94 7.90 0.00
N ARG A 11 -14.63 6.93 -0.86
CA ARG A 11 -15.03 5.52 -0.72
C ARG A 11 -13.96 4.65 -0.08
N TRP A 12 -12.74 5.17 0.12
CA TRP A 12 -11.63 4.40 0.70
C TRP A 12 -11.96 3.81 2.07
N LYS A 13 -12.76 4.54 2.86
CA LYS A 13 -13.25 4.10 4.17
C LYS A 13 -14.25 2.92 4.12
N GLU A 14 -14.78 2.58 2.95
CA GLU A 14 -15.68 1.43 2.78
C GLU A 14 -14.91 0.11 2.76
N PHE A 15 -13.65 0.13 2.31
CA PHE A 15 -12.78 -1.05 2.30
C PHE A 15 -12.42 -1.50 3.71
N SER A 16 -12.40 -2.80 3.96
CA SER A 16 -11.77 -3.37 5.15
C SER A 16 -10.27 -3.04 5.19
N ILE A 17 -9.65 -3.11 6.36
CA ILE A 17 -8.20 -2.92 6.48
C ILE A 17 -7.42 -3.87 5.56
N TYR A 18 -7.89 -5.10 5.36
CA TYR A 18 -7.25 -6.06 4.46
C TYR A 18 -7.28 -5.59 3.00
N GLU A 19 -8.39 -5.03 2.54
CA GLU A 19 -8.53 -4.48 1.19
C GLU A 19 -7.72 -3.18 1.03
N GLN A 20 -7.68 -2.32 2.05
CA GLN A 20 -6.83 -1.13 2.04
C GLN A 20 -5.34 -1.51 1.90
N MET A 21 -4.88 -2.46 2.71
CA MET A 21 -3.51 -2.97 2.67
C MET A 21 -3.18 -3.72 1.38
N ALA A 22 -4.12 -4.49 0.83
CA ALA A 22 -3.98 -5.15 -0.47
C ALA A 22 -3.77 -4.14 -1.61
N ASN A 23 -4.56 -3.08 -1.64
CA ASN A 23 -4.45 -2.01 -2.63
C ASN A 23 -3.13 -1.22 -2.49
N ILE A 24 -2.69 -0.92 -1.26
CA ILE A 24 -1.36 -0.35 -1.01
C ILE A 24 -0.28 -1.27 -1.57
N GLY A 25 -0.34 -2.56 -1.27
CA GLY A 25 0.59 -3.56 -1.76
C GLY A 25 0.65 -3.66 -3.28
N ALA A 26 -0.47 -3.46 -3.97
CA ALA A 26 -0.52 -3.43 -5.42
C ALA A 26 0.27 -2.24 -6.02
N GLU A 27 0.22 -1.06 -5.40
CA GLU A 27 1.05 0.09 -5.81
C GLU A 27 2.53 -0.12 -5.48
N VAL A 28 2.85 -0.69 -4.32
CA VAL A 28 4.24 -1.05 -3.96
C VAL A 28 4.82 -2.05 -4.96
N GLY A 29 4.06 -3.10 -5.30
CA GLY A 29 4.47 -4.07 -6.33
C GLY A 29 4.63 -3.43 -7.71
N ARG A 30 3.79 -2.46 -8.10
CA ARG A 30 3.97 -1.68 -9.32
C ARG A 30 5.27 -0.86 -9.28
N ALA A 31 5.56 -0.21 -8.17
CA ALA A 31 6.76 0.60 -8.00
C ALA A 31 8.03 -0.27 -8.14
N ILE A 32 8.06 -1.43 -7.48
CA ILE A 32 9.14 -2.43 -7.59
C ILE A 32 9.29 -2.93 -9.04
N ASN A 33 8.18 -3.29 -9.69
CA ASN A 33 8.21 -3.80 -11.07
C ASN A 33 8.79 -2.78 -12.07
N TRP A 34 8.45 -1.49 -11.92
CA TRP A 34 9.04 -0.44 -12.75
C TRP A 34 10.50 -0.16 -12.42
N ARG A 35 10.89 -0.26 -11.13
CA ARG A 35 12.29 -0.18 -10.68
C ARG A 35 13.13 -1.29 -11.32
N LYS A 36 12.67 -2.54 -11.28
CA LYS A 36 13.31 -3.71 -11.94
C LYS A 36 13.48 -3.49 -13.46
N LYS A 37 12.55 -2.78 -14.11
CA LYS A 37 12.61 -2.38 -15.53
C LYS A 37 13.47 -1.13 -15.80
N LYS A 38 14.15 -0.57 -14.78
CA LYS A 38 14.93 0.66 -14.86
C LYS A 38 14.12 1.89 -15.32
N ASN A 39 12.80 1.88 -15.11
CA ASN A 39 11.93 3.03 -15.37
C ASN A 39 11.65 3.77 -14.05
N GLN A 40 12.54 4.71 -13.73
CA GLN A 40 12.49 5.44 -12.47
C GLN A 40 11.23 6.30 -12.33
N GLU A 41 10.82 6.99 -13.40
CA GLU A 41 9.64 7.87 -13.38
C GLU A 41 8.37 7.08 -13.03
N MET A 42 8.13 5.96 -13.71
CA MET A 42 6.97 5.12 -13.45
C MET A 42 7.02 4.47 -12.07
N SER A 43 8.22 4.12 -11.61
CA SER A 43 8.44 3.58 -10.26
C SER A 43 8.07 4.61 -9.19
N GLN A 44 8.57 5.84 -9.31
CA GLN A 44 8.29 6.93 -8.39
C GLN A 44 6.79 7.29 -8.39
N MET A 45 6.15 7.30 -9.56
CA MET A 45 4.73 7.60 -9.64
C MET A 45 3.87 6.53 -8.94
N ALA A 46 4.21 5.25 -9.05
CA ALA A 46 3.54 4.18 -8.30
C ALA A 46 3.84 4.26 -6.79
N PHE A 47 5.07 4.61 -6.41
CA PHE A 47 5.42 4.87 -5.01
C PHE A 47 4.60 6.00 -4.39
N TYR A 48 4.44 7.13 -5.09
CA TYR A 48 3.62 8.24 -4.59
C TYR A 48 2.15 7.86 -4.44
N ARG A 49 1.62 7.02 -5.33
CA ARG A 49 0.30 6.43 -5.16
C ARG A 49 0.22 5.55 -3.91
N ALA A 50 1.23 4.72 -3.65
CA ALA A 50 1.28 3.91 -2.42
C ALA A 50 1.25 4.80 -1.16
N LEU A 51 2.03 5.88 -1.12
CA LEU A 51 2.00 6.85 -0.01
C LEU A 51 0.64 7.51 0.16
N GLU A 52 -0.02 7.90 -0.93
CA GLU A 52 -1.37 8.46 -0.88
C GLU A 52 -2.37 7.48 -0.25
N LEU A 53 -2.33 6.20 -0.65
CA LEU A 53 -3.20 5.17 -0.09
C LEU A 53 -2.90 4.89 1.38
N ILE A 54 -1.63 4.94 1.80
CA ILE A 54 -1.24 4.87 3.20
C ILE A 54 -1.81 6.05 3.98
N ASP A 55 -1.70 7.28 3.46
CA ASP A 55 -2.20 8.48 4.13
C ASP A 55 -3.75 8.43 4.24
N PHE A 56 -4.46 7.93 3.23
CA PHE A 56 -5.91 7.69 3.34
C PHE A 56 -6.25 6.63 4.40
N THR A 57 -5.41 5.61 4.56
CA THR A 57 -5.57 4.53 5.54
C THR A 57 -5.29 5.03 6.97
N VAL A 58 -4.32 5.93 7.13
CA VAL A 58 -4.00 6.65 8.39
C VAL A 58 -5.16 7.57 8.80
N CYS A 59 -5.77 8.27 7.86
CA CYS A 59 -6.89 9.17 8.13
C CYS A 59 -8.20 8.44 8.49
N ASP A 60 -8.27 7.13 8.28
CA ASP A 60 -9.45 6.35 8.60
C ASP A 60 -9.47 5.93 10.08
N LYS A 61 -10.38 6.54 10.85
CA LYS A 61 -10.48 6.34 12.30
C LYS A 61 -10.66 4.87 12.71
N LYS A 62 -11.20 4.01 11.85
CA LYS A 62 -11.36 2.57 12.15
C LYS A 62 -10.01 1.85 12.30
N ASN A 63 -8.94 2.43 11.75
CA ASN A 63 -7.59 1.87 11.74
C ASN A 63 -6.72 2.38 12.90
N ASN A 64 -7.24 3.20 13.81
CA ASN A 64 -6.47 3.82 14.89
C ASN A 64 -5.70 2.80 15.76
N ILE A 65 -6.25 1.60 15.97
CA ILE A 65 -5.59 0.52 16.73
C ILE A 65 -4.30 0.05 16.03
N ARG A 66 -4.22 0.15 14.70
CA ARG A 66 -3.08 -0.27 13.87
C ARG A 66 -2.24 0.89 13.35
N LEU A 67 -2.48 2.10 13.85
CA LEU A 67 -1.87 3.31 13.30
C LEU A 67 -0.34 3.26 13.34
N GLN A 68 0.24 2.73 14.41
CA GLN A 68 1.69 2.56 14.53
C GLN A 68 2.26 1.64 13.45
N GLU A 69 1.59 0.53 13.15
CA GLU A 69 1.99 -0.40 12.11
C GLU A 69 1.95 0.28 10.73
N ILE A 70 0.86 0.99 10.43
CA ILE A 70 0.68 1.69 9.15
C ILE A 70 1.72 2.79 8.95
N LEU A 71 2.00 3.58 10.00
CA LEU A 71 3.03 4.62 9.95
C LEU A 71 4.44 4.03 9.82
N ARG A 72 4.71 2.88 10.45
CA ARG A 72 5.99 2.18 10.28
C ARG A 72 6.19 1.71 8.85
N ILE A 73 5.15 1.14 8.21
CA ILE A 73 5.21 0.76 6.80
C ILE A 73 5.54 1.97 5.94
N ARG A 74 4.90 3.11 6.21
CA ARG A 74 5.17 4.37 5.51
C ARG A 74 6.65 4.77 5.63
N GLU A 75 7.19 4.71 6.83
CA GLU A 75 8.59 5.05 7.13
C GLU A 75 9.56 4.13 6.38
N VAL A 76 9.40 2.81 6.52
CA VAL A 76 10.28 1.82 5.87
C VAL A 76 10.18 1.92 4.35
N LEU A 77 8.98 2.19 3.80
CA LEU A 77 8.81 2.36 2.35
C LEU A 77 9.54 3.61 1.83
N VAL A 78 9.50 4.72 2.57
CA VAL A 78 10.25 5.94 2.20
C VAL A 78 11.75 5.69 2.25
N ASP A 79 12.23 5.00 3.30
CA ASP A 79 13.64 4.62 3.44
C ASP A 79 14.11 3.70 2.30
N ASP A 80 13.30 2.73 1.86
CA ASP A 80 13.63 1.81 0.76
C ASP A 80 13.79 2.52 -0.60
N PHE A 81 12.91 3.50 -0.88
CA PHE A 81 12.84 4.12 -2.20
C PHE A 81 13.69 5.38 -2.33
N PHE A 82 13.89 6.12 -1.23
CA PHE A 82 14.54 7.43 -1.24
C PHE A 82 15.56 7.64 -0.11
N GLY A 83 15.70 6.68 0.82
CA GLY A 83 16.67 6.73 1.90
C GLY A 83 17.90 5.87 1.65
N ASP A 84 18.64 5.62 2.73
CA ASP A 84 19.84 4.79 2.73
C ASP A 84 19.54 3.29 2.92
N ASN A 85 18.25 2.93 2.93
CA ASN A 85 17.75 1.59 3.26
C ASN A 85 18.31 1.09 4.62
N ILE A 86 18.24 1.96 5.64
CA ILE A 86 18.65 1.68 7.02
C ILE A 86 17.92 0.45 7.58
N TYR A 87 16.67 0.25 7.17
CA TYR A 87 15.84 -0.89 7.57
C TYR A 87 16.13 -2.18 6.79
N GLN A 88 17.03 -2.14 5.80
CA GLN A 88 17.46 -3.29 5.00
C GLN A 88 16.28 -4.04 4.36
N SER A 89 15.26 -3.30 3.91
CA SER A 89 14.16 -3.87 3.16
C SER A 89 14.61 -4.37 1.79
N SER A 90 13.87 -5.35 1.27
CA SER A 90 14.09 -5.93 -0.05
C SER A 90 12.78 -6.07 -0.81
N ASP A 91 12.87 -6.13 -2.14
CA ASP A 91 11.72 -6.37 -3.03
C ASP A 91 10.91 -7.59 -2.59
N ASP A 92 11.59 -8.70 -2.29
CA ASP A 92 10.96 -9.96 -1.87
C ASP A 92 10.24 -9.83 -0.52
N TRP A 93 10.79 -9.02 0.40
CA TRP A 93 10.16 -8.77 1.70
C TRP A 93 8.85 -8.00 1.52
N TRP A 94 8.85 -6.96 0.67
CA TRP A 94 7.64 -6.20 0.36
C TRP A 94 6.57 -7.05 -0.31
N GLU A 95 6.95 -7.85 -1.31
CA GLU A 95 6.05 -8.78 -2.00
C GLU A 95 5.44 -9.76 -0.99
N LYS A 96 6.24 -10.34 -0.10
CA LYS A 96 5.77 -11.26 0.95
C LYS A 96 4.87 -10.60 1.99
N TYR A 97 5.22 -9.40 2.45
CA TYR A 97 4.43 -8.66 3.44
C TYR A 97 3.02 -8.38 2.92
N PHE A 98 2.90 -7.89 1.69
CA PHE A 98 1.60 -7.56 1.10
C PHE A 98 0.82 -8.75 0.54
N TYR A 99 1.49 -9.86 0.24
CA TYR A 99 0.86 -11.08 -0.29
C TYR A 99 -0.30 -11.58 0.59
N TYR A 100 -0.11 -11.61 1.90
CA TYR A 100 -1.15 -12.12 2.81
C TYR A 100 -2.40 -11.24 2.84
N PHE A 101 -2.25 -9.92 2.72
CA PHE A 101 -3.39 -9.01 2.62
C PHE A 101 -4.17 -9.22 1.32
N ASN A 102 -3.48 -9.41 0.19
CA ASN A 102 -4.10 -9.73 -1.09
C ASN A 102 -4.89 -11.05 -1.03
N LEU A 103 -4.33 -12.09 -0.38
CA LEU A 103 -4.99 -13.38 -0.22
C LEU A 103 -6.29 -13.26 0.59
N VAL A 104 -6.24 -12.55 1.72
CA VAL A 104 -7.42 -12.36 2.59
C VAL A 104 -8.47 -11.48 1.92
N ALA A 105 -8.07 -10.37 1.28
CA ALA A 105 -8.98 -9.48 0.58
C ALA A 105 -9.78 -10.23 -0.49
N ARG A 106 -9.12 -11.09 -1.29
CA ARG A 106 -9.78 -11.92 -2.31
C ARG A 106 -10.82 -12.88 -1.72
N ASN A 107 -10.52 -13.49 -0.57
CA ASN A 107 -11.45 -14.42 0.08
C ASN A 107 -12.69 -13.69 0.62
N ASN A 108 -12.51 -12.46 1.14
CA ASN A 108 -13.62 -11.64 1.63
C ASN A 108 -14.54 -11.15 0.50
N SER A 109 -13.97 -10.82 -0.66
CA SER A 109 -14.78 -10.46 -1.85
C SER A 109 -15.63 -11.63 -2.33
N ASN A 110 -15.11 -12.86 -2.27
CA ASN A 110 -15.83 -14.07 -2.69
C ASN A 110 -16.89 -14.52 -1.68
N GLY A 111 -16.73 -14.21 -0.38
CA GLY A 111 -17.71 -14.52 0.66
C GLY A 111 -18.94 -13.60 0.66
N SER A 112 -18.85 -12.43 0.01
CA SER A 112 -19.94 -11.45 -0.08
C SER A 112 -20.95 -11.75 -1.20
N THR A 113 -20.70 -12.79 -2.01
CA THR A 113 -21.56 -13.22 -3.13
C THR A 113 -22.51 -14.37 -2.75
N ILE A 114 -22.53 -14.77 -1.48
CA ILE A 114 -23.46 -15.78 -0.94
C ILE A 114 -24.12 -15.19 0.32
N SER A 115 -25.07 -14.28 0.12
CA SER A 115 -26.08 -13.88 1.11
C SER A 115 -27.30 -13.34 0.39
#